data_AF-A0A847ZUT7-F1
#
_entry.id   AF-A0A847ZUT7-F1
#
_cell.length_a   1.000
_cell.length_b   1.000
_cell.length_c   1.000
_cell.angle_alpha   90.00
_cell.angle_beta   90.00
_cell.angle_gamma   90.00
#
_symmetry.space_group_name_H-M   'P 1'
#
loop_
_entity.id
_entity.type
_entity.pdbx_description
1 polymer ?
#
loop_
_entity_poly.entity_id
_entity_poly.type
_entity_poly.pdbx_seq_one_letter_code
_entity_poly.pdbx_strand_id
1 'polypeptide(L)'
;NVAADPEDTVTAACSLIEAVCRSILIELQLPLPPKKDIEGLLKAVQEPLGLSPGRTDLPPEVEQDVRQILSGLTTVSKGVGALRTHGGDAHGREKGFRRIDARIARLALNAASTIALFLIETWERKERRSLPQHGETA
;
A
#
# COMPACT_ATOMS: atom_id res chain seq x y z
N ASN A 1 5.52 -3.06 -19.19
CA ASN A 1 6.94 -3.45 -19.32
C ASN A 1 7.77 -2.59 -18.38
N VAL A 2 8.17 -3.10 -17.19
CA VAL A 2 8.80 -2.28 -16.13
C VAL A 2 10.14 -1.64 -16.55
N ALA A 3 10.79 -2.17 -17.59
CA ALA A 3 12.00 -1.58 -18.16
C ALA A 3 11.74 -0.35 -19.05
N ALA A 4 10.52 -0.19 -19.58
CA ALA A 4 10.19 0.90 -20.51
C ALA A 4 9.88 2.20 -19.77
N ASP A 5 9.19 2.13 -18.63
CA ASP A 5 8.86 3.32 -17.83
C ASP A 5 8.86 3.03 -16.30
N PRO A 6 10.00 3.29 -15.62
CA PRO A 6 10.12 3.15 -14.17
C PRO A 6 9.22 4.11 -13.37
N GLU A 7 8.92 5.30 -13.91
CA GLU A 7 8.14 6.33 -13.23
C GLU A 7 6.65 5.95 -13.22
N ASP A 8 6.15 5.47 -14.36
CA ASP A 8 4.82 4.86 -14.46
C ASP A 8 4.70 3.65 -13.54
N THR A 9 5.76 2.83 -13.45
CA THR A 9 5.76 1.65 -12.58
C THR A 9 5.61 2.03 -11.11
N VAL A 10 6.32 3.07 -10.64
CA VAL A 10 6.19 3.58 -9.27
C VAL A 10 4.80 4.18 -9.04
N THR A 11 4.25 4.87 -10.04
CA THR A 11 2.89 5.39 -9.99
C THR A 11 1.88 4.27 -9.81
N ALA A 12 1.98 3.20 -10.61
CA ALA A 12 1.15 2.01 -10.49
C ALA A 12 1.29 1.32 -9.12
N ALA A 13 2.51 1.20 -8.60
CA ALA A 13 2.75 0.64 -7.26
C ALA A 13 2.02 1.42 -6.17
N CYS A 14 2.07 2.76 -6.22
CA CYS A 14 1.39 3.60 -5.26
C CYS A 14 -0.14 3.53 -5.42
N SER A 15 -0.65 3.62 -6.65
CA SER A 15 -2.09 3.51 -6.94
C SER A 15 -2.67 2.17 -6.49
N LEU A 16 -1.91 1.07 -6.58
CA LEU A 16 -2.34 -0.24 -6.11
C LEU A 16 -2.62 -0.24 -4.60
N ILE A 17 -1.69 0.28 -3.79
CA ILE A 17 -1.87 0.33 -2.33
C ILE A 17 -3.04 1.26 -1.97
N GLU A 18 -3.11 2.44 -2.59
CA GLU A 18 -4.21 3.39 -2.35
C GLU A 18 -5.57 2.80 -2.71
N ALA A 19 -5.68 2.11 -3.85
CA ALA A 19 -6.92 1.47 -4.29
C ALA A 19 -7.37 0.39 -3.30
N VAL A 20 -6.48 -0.54 -2.92
CA VAL A 20 -6.82 -1.60 -1.96
C VAL A 20 -7.24 -1.03 -0.62
N CYS A 21 -6.52 -0.04 -0.08
CA CYS A 21 -6.89 0.57 1.19
C CYS A 21 -8.26 1.24 1.12
N ARG A 22 -8.58 1.95 0.02
CA ARG A 22 -9.90 2.57 -0.17
C ARG A 22 -11.00 1.53 -0.27
N SER A 23 -10.80 0.47 -1.07
CA SER A 23 -11.76 -0.61 -1.22
C SER A 23 -12.07 -1.25 0.13
N ILE A 24 -11.05 -1.55 0.93
CA ILE A 24 -11.23 -2.10 2.28
C ILE A 24 -12.03 -1.14 3.17
N LEU A 25 -11.71 0.16 3.20
CA LEU A 25 -12.47 1.13 4.01
C LEU A 25 -13.94 1.23 3.58
N ILE A 26 -14.20 1.21 2.27
CA ILE A 26 -15.56 1.25 1.71
C ILE A 26 -16.33 -0.01 2.11
N GLU A 27 -15.72 -1.19 1.96
CA GLU A 27 -16.33 -2.48 2.33
C GLU A 27 -16.61 -2.61 3.83
N LEU A 28 -15.77 -1.99 4.66
CA LEU A 28 -15.96 -1.88 6.10
C LEU A 28 -16.93 -0.75 6.50
N GLN A 29 -17.47 0.00 5.53
CA GLN A 29 -18.33 1.17 5.75
C GLN A 29 -17.69 2.24 6.65
N LEU A 30 -16.36 2.38 6.57
CA LEU A 30 -15.59 3.37 7.32
C LEU A 30 -15.34 4.62 6.47
N PRO A 31 -15.32 5.81 7.09
CA PRO A 31 -15.02 7.03 6.38
C PRO A 31 -13.59 7.03 5.84
N LEU A 32 -13.40 7.57 4.64
CA LEU A 32 -12.06 7.84 4.12
C LEU A 32 -11.38 8.91 4.98
N PRO A 33 -10.06 8.81 5.21
CA PRO A 33 -9.30 9.82 5.94
C PRO A 33 -9.32 11.17 5.21
N PRO A 34 -9.15 12.30 5.93
CA PRO A 34 -9.10 13.63 5.33
C PRO A 34 -8.00 13.77 4.27
N LYS A 35 -6.83 13.19 4.55
CA LYS A 35 -5.75 13.00 3.58
C LYS A 35 -5.89 11.62 2.96
N LYS A 36 -6.18 11.59 1.66
CA LYS A 36 -6.39 10.36 0.89
C LYS A 36 -5.11 9.90 0.18
N ASP A 37 -3.96 10.22 0.76
CA ASP A 37 -2.65 9.72 0.35
C ASP A 37 -2.39 8.33 0.95
N ILE A 38 -1.34 7.67 0.48
CA ILE A 38 -0.98 6.32 0.94
C ILE A 38 -0.82 6.22 2.46
N GLU A 39 -0.29 7.25 3.11
CA GLU A 39 -0.06 7.24 4.56
C GLU A 39 -1.39 7.32 5.32
N GLY A 40 -2.25 8.27 4.95
CA GLY A 40 -3.57 8.40 5.56
C GLY A 40 -4.41 7.15 5.36
N LEU A 41 -4.43 6.60 4.14
CA LEU A 41 -5.19 5.40 3.80
C LEU A 41 -4.67 4.16 4.53
N LEU A 42 -3.35 3.94 4.54
CA LEU A 42 -2.75 2.79 5.21
C LEU A 42 -3.02 2.83 6.71
N LYS A 43 -2.86 4.00 7.35
CA LYS A 43 -3.15 4.15 8.78
C LYS A 43 -4.63 3.86 9.08
N ALA A 44 -5.54 4.31 8.23
CA ALA A 44 -6.97 4.10 8.41
C ALA A 44 -7.39 2.62 8.30
N VAL A 45 -6.69 1.80 7.49
CA VAL A 45 -6.98 0.35 7.41
C VAL A 45 -6.29 -0.48 8.48
N GLN A 46 -5.16 -0.02 9.04
CA GLN A 46 -4.40 -0.80 10.01
C GLN A 46 -5.20 -1.13 11.28
N GLU A 47 -5.93 -0.15 11.82
CA GLU A 47 -6.72 -0.35 13.04
C GLU A 47 -7.86 -1.37 12.87
N PRO A 48 -8.80 -1.22 11.91
CA PRO A 48 -9.88 -2.18 11.74
C PRO A 48 -9.38 -3.56 11.31
N LEU A 49 -8.23 -3.67 10.64
CA LEU A 49 -7.61 -4.95 10.32
C LEU A 49 -6.80 -5.57 11.48
N GLY A 50 -6.66 -4.86 12.61
CA GLY A 50 -5.82 -5.32 13.71
C GLY A 50 -4.33 -5.36 13.35
N LEU A 51 -3.89 -4.56 12.39
CA LEU A 51 -2.49 -4.46 11.96
C LEU A 51 -1.76 -3.28 12.61
N SER A 52 -2.38 -2.63 13.59
CA SER A 52 -1.78 -1.55 14.37
C SER A 52 -0.47 -2.02 15.03
N PRO A 53 0.66 -1.31 14.82
CA PRO A 53 1.94 -1.65 15.44
C PRO A 53 1.93 -1.64 16.98
N GLY A 54 0.89 -1.09 17.61
CA GLY A 54 0.69 -1.06 19.06
C GLY A 54 -0.30 -2.11 19.62
N ARG A 55 -0.80 -3.05 18.80
CA ARG A 55 -1.70 -4.12 19.27
C ARG A 55 -1.05 -4.99 20.34
N THR A 56 -1.78 -5.48 21.34
CA THR A 56 -1.20 -6.19 22.52
C THR A 56 -1.60 -7.67 22.60
N ASP A 57 -2.22 -8.19 21.55
CA ASP A 57 -2.80 -9.54 21.49
C ASP A 57 -1.92 -10.52 20.69
N LEU A 58 -0.63 -10.20 20.53
CA LEU A 58 0.35 -11.07 19.88
C LEU A 58 0.95 -12.07 20.89
N PRO A 59 1.28 -13.31 20.47
CA PRO A 59 2.00 -14.24 21.33
C PRO A 59 3.38 -13.67 21.71
N PRO A 60 3.79 -13.73 22.99
CA PRO A 60 5.06 -13.14 23.46
C PRO A 60 6.29 -13.62 22.68
N GLU A 61 6.26 -14.86 22.18
CA GLU A 61 7.38 -15.49 21.49
C GLU A 61 7.66 -14.87 20.10
N VAL A 62 6.67 -14.24 19.46
CA VAL A 62 6.80 -13.66 18.11
C VAL A 62 6.42 -12.18 18.05
N GLU A 63 6.06 -11.58 19.19
CA GLU A 63 5.52 -10.22 19.26
C GLU A 63 6.46 -9.21 18.59
N GLN A 64 7.74 -9.23 18.96
CA GLN A 64 8.73 -8.29 18.44
C GLN A 64 8.92 -8.44 16.92
N ASP A 65 8.99 -9.68 16.43
CA ASP A 65 9.19 -9.97 15.01
C ASP A 65 8.00 -9.49 14.18
N VAL A 66 6.78 -9.77 14.65
CA VAL A 66 5.55 -9.32 13.98
C VAL A 66 5.47 -7.79 13.97
N ARG A 67 5.75 -7.12 15.10
CA ARG A 67 5.79 -5.65 15.16
C ARG A 67 6.82 -5.07 14.18
N GLN A 68 7.99 -5.69 14.06
CA GLN A 68 9.03 -5.25 13.14
C GLN A 68 8.56 -5.39 11.67
N ILE A 69 7.93 -6.51 11.31
CA ILE A 69 7.39 -6.73 9.97
C ILE A 69 6.30 -5.69 9.63
N LEU A 70 5.35 -5.44 10.53
CA LEU A 70 4.28 -4.45 10.32
C LEU A 70 4.82 -3.01 10.23
N SER A 71 5.85 -2.70 11.01
CA SER A 71 6.55 -1.41 10.92
C SER A 71 7.30 -1.28 9.59
N GLY A 72 7.90 -2.37 9.11
CA GLY A 72 8.53 -2.46 7.79
C GLY A 72 7.54 -2.23 6.65
N LEU A 73 6.38 -2.90 6.68
CA LEU A 73 5.28 -2.68 5.74
C LEU A 73 4.87 -1.21 5.68
N THR A 74 4.73 -0.58 6.83
CA THR A 74 4.39 0.85 6.94
C THR A 74 5.47 1.73 6.30
N THR A 75 6.73 1.45 6.61
CA THR A 75 7.88 2.20 6.09
C THR A 75 8.00 2.09 4.58
N VAL A 76 7.87 0.88 4.04
CA VAL A 76 7.94 0.62 2.61
C VAL A 76 6.79 1.30 1.87
N SER A 77 5.56 1.21 2.38
CA SER A 77 4.40 1.89 1.77
C SER A 77 4.60 3.40 1.70
N LYS A 78 5.09 4.02 2.78
CA LYS A 78 5.43 5.44 2.81
C LYS A 78 6.52 5.78 1.79
N GLY A 79 7.55 4.94 1.70
CA GLY A 79 8.62 5.07 0.70
C GLY A 79 8.09 5.03 -0.73
N VAL A 80 7.15 4.13 -1.04
CA VAL A 80 6.48 4.07 -2.36
C VAL A 80 5.73 5.35 -2.67
N GLY A 81 4.96 5.89 -1.71
CA GLY A 81 4.27 7.17 -1.90
C GLY A 81 5.21 8.35 -2.12
N ALA A 82 6.28 8.45 -1.32
CA ALA A 82 7.29 9.48 -1.47
C ALA A 82 8.03 9.37 -2.81
N LEU A 83 8.35 8.14 -3.24
CA LEU A 83 9.00 7.88 -4.52
C LEU A 83 8.10 8.29 -5.70
N ARG A 84 6.78 8.07 -5.62
CA ARG A 84 5.82 8.62 -6.61
C ARG A 84 5.87 10.15 -6.62
N THR A 85 5.83 10.80 -5.45
CA THR A 85 5.77 12.26 -5.37
C THR A 85 7.05 12.93 -5.91
N HIS A 86 8.22 12.38 -5.58
CA HIS A 86 9.50 12.99 -5.96
C HIS A 86 10.06 12.48 -7.29
N GLY A 87 9.79 11.22 -7.63
CA GLY A 87 10.32 10.53 -8.80
C GLY A 87 9.33 10.35 -9.94
N GLY A 88 8.01 10.42 -9.66
CA GLY A 88 6.98 10.35 -10.71
C GLY A 88 6.85 11.66 -11.48
N ASP A 89 6.22 11.59 -12.66
CA ASP A 89 6.05 12.69 -13.63
C ASP A 89 5.23 13.91 -13.11
N ALA A 90 4.86 13.91 -11.82
CA ALA A 90 4.05 14.96 -11.19
C ALA A 90 4.75 16.35 -11.13
N HIS A 91 6.06 16.43 -11.36
CA HIS A 91 6.84 17.67 -11.30
C HIS A 91 7.59 18.05 -12.58
N GLY A 92 7.19 17.50 -13.73
CA GLY A 92 7.68 17.94 -15.04
C GLY A 92 9.10 17.46 -15.35
N ARG A 93 9.26 16.89 -16.54
CA ARG A 93 10.55 16.44 -17.07
C ARG A 93 11.49 17.62 -17.29
N GLU A 94 12.48 17.80 -16.43
CA GLU A 94 13.74 18.43 -16.84
C GLU A 94 14.39 17.48 -17.86
N LYS A 95 14.37 17.86 -19.15
CA LYS A 95 14.81 17.02 -20.27
C LYS A 95 16.19 16.40 -19.99
N GLY A 96 16.25 15.08 -19.93
CA GLY A 96 17.51 14.31 -20.04
C GLY A 96 17.87 13.38 -18.88
N PHE A 97 17.13 13.38 -17.75
CA PHE A 97 17.49 12.54 -16.61
C PHE A 97 16.36 11.58 -16.21
N ARG A 98 16.64 10.27 -16.21
CA ARG A 98 15.74 9.25 -15.66
C ARG A 98 15.93 9.23 -14.14
N ARG A 99 14.94 9.70 -13.38
CA ARG A 99 15.10 9.89 -11.92
C ARG A 99 15.03 8.58 -11.14
N ILE A 100 14.39 7.55 -11.71
CA ILE A 100 14.17 6.27 -11.04
C ILE A 100 14.94 5.14 -11.74
N ASP A 101 15.78 4.44 -10.97
CA ASP A 101 16.43 3.19 -11.36
C ASP A 101 15.37 2.07 -11.53
N ALA A 102 15.43 1.34 -12.64
CA ALA A 102 14.42 0.33 -12.95
C ALA A 102 14.37 -0.83 -11.93
N ARG A 103 15.46 -1.15 -11.23
CA ARG A 103 15.48 -2.15 -10.14
C ARG A 103 14.69 -1.63 -8.94
N ILE A 104 14.81 -0.34 -8.63
CA ILE A 104 14.05 0.31 -7.56
C ILE A 104 12.56 0.36 -7.91
N ALA A 105 12.20 0.69 -9.15
CA ALA A 105 10.81 0.64 -9.60
C ALA A 105 10.21 -0.78 -9.50
N ARG A 106 10.97 -1.81 -9.90
CA ARG A 106 10.56 -3.23 -9.71
C ARG A 106 10.38 -3.58 -8.24
N LEU A 107 11.31 -3.17 -7.38
CA LEU A 107 11.21 -3.41 -5.94
C LEU A 107 9.96 -2.76 -5.36
N ALA A 108 9.68 -1.50 -5.71
CA ALA A 108 8.49 -0.78 -5.28
C ALA A 108 7.20 -1.48 -5.73
N LEU A 109 7.12 -1.92 -6.99
CA LEU A 109 5.96 -2.64 -7.51
C LEU A 109 5.74 -3.99 -6.83
N ASN A 110 6.79 -4.79 -6.66
CA ASN A 110 6.69 -6.08 -6.00
C ASN A 110 6.30 -5.92 -4.53
N ALA A 111 6.90 -4.96 -3.84
CA ALA A 111 6.53 -4.63 -2.46
C ALA A 111 5.06 -4.21 -2.37
N ALA A 112 4.60 -3.32 -3.24
CA ALA A 112 3.21 -2.89 -3.30
C ALA A 112 2.25 -4.06 -3.54
N SER A 113 2.63 -5.00 -4.41
CA SER A 113 1.85 -6.21 -4.70
C SER A 113 1.73 -7.11 -3.47
N THR A 114 2.84 -7.35 -2.76
CA THR A 114 2.84 -8.13 -1.52
C THR A 114 1.99 -7.47 -0.42
N ILE A 115 2.11 -6.15 -0.27
CA ILE A 115 1.34 -5.38 0.73
C ILE A 115 -0.14 -5.42 0.40
N ALA A 116 -0.51 -5.17 -0.85
CA ALA A 116 -1.88 -5.24 -1.32
C ALA A 116 -2.50 -6.62 -1.04
N LEU A 117 -1.81 -7.69 -1.45
CA LEU A 117 -2.29 -9.05 -1.23
C LEU A 117 -2.46 -9.35 0.27
N PHE A 118 -1.48 -9.00 1.10
CA PHE A 118 -1.56 -9.21 2.54
C PHE A 118 -2.73 -8.46 3.20
N LEU A 119 -3.00 -7.22 2.79
CA LEU A 119 -4.14 -6.44 3.30
C LEU A 119 -5.48 -7.07 2.90
N ILE A 120 -5.59 -7.54 1.65
CA ILE A 120 -6.78 -8.24 1.15
C ILE A 120 -7.01 -9.52 1.95
N GLU A 121 -6.00 -10.40 2.03
CA GLU A 121 -6.11 -11.66 2.78
C GLU A 121 -6.47 -11.44 4.25
N THR A 122 -5.92 -10.39 4.87
CA THR A 122 -6.24 -10.02 6.26
C THR A 122 -7.71 -9.60 6.40
N TRP A 123 -8.20 -8.78 5.48
CA TRP A 123 -9.61 -8.38 5.44
C TRP A 123 -10.52 -9.58 5.21
N GLU A 124 -10.21 -10.46 4.24
CA GLU A 124 -11.04 -11.62 3.90
C GLU A 124 -11.17 -12.58 5.09
N ARG A 125 -10.06 -12.80 5.82
CA ARG A 125 -10.06 -13.61 7.04
C ARG A 125 -10.91 -13.01 8.16
N LYS A 126 -10.92 -11.69 8.30
CA LYS A 126 -11.74 -11.01 9.32
C LYS A 126 -13.22 -11.04 8.97
N GLU A 127 -13.56 -10.74 7.72
CA GLU A 127 -14.95 -10.64 7.28
C GLU A 127 -15.56 -11.98 6.87
N ARG A 128 -14.75 -13.04 6.77
CA ARG A 128 -15.13 -14.38 6.28
C ARG A 128 -15.79 -14.35 4.89
N ARG A 129 -15.37 -13.42 4.02
CA ARG A 129 -15.86 -13.23 2.64
C ARG A 129 -14.76 -12.65 1.75
N SER A 130 -14.88 -12.79 0.44
CA SER A 130 -13.92 -12.22 -0.54
C SER A 130 -14.26 -10.80 -0.97
N LEU A 131 -13.23 -10.02 -1.36
CA LEU A 131 -13.43 -8.63 -1.79
C LEU A 131 -14.16 -8.65 -3.14
N PRO A 132 -15.30 -7.97 -3.28
CA PRO A 132 -15.94 -7.84 -4.57
C PRO A 132 -15.03 -7.06 -5.52
N GLN A 133 -14.95 -7.50 -6.78
CA GLN A 133 -14.21 -6.78 -7.81
C GLN A 133 -14.98 -5.50 -8.17
N HIS A 134 -14.29 -4.38 -8.32
CA HIS A 134 -14.91 -3.14 -8.79
C HIS A 134 -15.44 -3.35 -10.23
N GLY A 135 -16.75 -3.60 -10.34
CA GLY A 135 -17.44 -3.97 -11.59
C GLY A 135 -18.73 -4.77 -11.40
N GLU A 136 -18.96 -5.35 -10.21
CA GLU A 136 -20.19 -6.11 -9.90
C GLU A 136 -21.32 -5.30 -9.25
N THR A 137 -21.26 -3.97 -9.33
CA THR A 137 -22.42 -3.12 -9.02
C THR A 137 -23.15 -2.78 -10.32
N ALA A 138 -24.24 -3.51 -10.57
CA ALA A 138 -25.30 -3.12 -11.51
C ALA A 138 -26.07 -1.90 -10.98
#